data_AF-A0A6G3XLZ5-F1
#
_entry.id   AF-A0A6G3XLZ5-F1
#
_cell.length_a   1.000
_cell.length_b   1.000
_cell.length_c   1.000
_cell.angle_alpha   90.00
_cell.angle_beta   90.00
_cell.angle_gamma   90.00
#
_symmetry.space_group_name_H-M   'P 1'
#
loop_
_entity.id
_entity.type
_entity.pdbx_description
1 polymer ?
#
loop_
_entity_poly.entity_id
_entity_poly.type
_entity_poly.pdbx_seq_one_letter_code
_entity_poly.pdbx_strand_id
1 'polypeptide(L)'
;MAALAALLAVLCLLSIGLGALSIPPGDVIKALTGQPTGPRIEDVIWSVRIPRTALGLAAGAALGLSGCVMQALTRNPLADPGILGVSAGAAFAIVIAAGVAGIGSLFGYIWFA
;
A
#
# COMPACT_ATOMS: atom_id res chain seq x y z
N MET A 1 21.95 -5.23 -4.13
CA MET A 1 21.11 -5.33 -2.91
C MET A 1 21.16 -4.07 -2.06
N ALA A 2 22.34 -3.64 -1.57
CA ALA A 2 22.46 -2.43 -0.74
C ALA A 2 21.90 -1.16 -1.42
N ALA A 3 22.19 -0.94 -2.72
CA ALA A 3 21.66 0.19 -3.47
C ALA A 3 20.12 0.20 -3.58
N LEU A 4 19.50 -0.98 -3.80
CA LEU A 4 18.04 -1.11 -3.87
C LEU A 4 17.38 -0.89 -2.51
N ALA A 5 17.98 -1.41 -1.45
CA ALA A 5 17.51 -1.19 -0.08
C ALA A 5 17.60 0.30 0.31
N ALA A 6 18.71 0.97 -0.05
CA ALA A 6 18.87 2.40 0.17
C ALA A 6 17.84 3.21 -0.63
N LEU A 7 17.63 2.88 -1.90
CA LEU A 7 16.61 3.52 -2.73
C LEU A 7 15.21 3.32 -2.13
N LEU A 8 14.88 2.11 -1.69
CA LEU A 8 13.60 1.80 -1.04
C LEU A 8 13.40 2.65 0.22
N ALA A 9 14.42 2.77 1.06
CA ALA A 9 14.37 3.60 2.27
C ALA A 9 14.11 5.07 1.94
N VAL A 10 14.79 5.62 0.91
CA VAL A 10 14.56 6.98 0.43
C VAL A 10 13.12 7.15 -0.07
N LEU A 11 12.59 6.20 -0.85
CA LEU A 11 11.22 6.25 -1.34
C LEU A 11 10.19 6.18 -0.20
N CYS A 12 10.46 5.40 0.84
CA CYS A 12 9.60 5.36 2.04
C CYS A 12 9.56 6.71 2.75
N LEU A 13 10.72 7.34 2.94
CA LEU A 13 10.82 8.67 3.54
C LEU A 13 10.10 9.72 2.71
N LEU A 14 10.25 9.67 1.37
CA LEU A 14 9.51 10.54 0.46
C LEU A 14 8.00 10.30 0.51
N SER A 15 7.56 9.05 0.56
CA SER A 15 6.13 8.68 0.70
C SER A 15 5.52 9.22 1.99
N ILE A 16 6.27 9.24 3.09
CA ILE A 16 5.84 9.80 4.37
C ILE A 16 5.89 11.34 4.34
N GLY A 17 6.89 11.93 3.69
CA GLY A 17 7.07 13.38 3.63
C GLY A 17 6.10 14.11 2.69
N LEU A 18 5.74 13.47 1.58
CA LEU A 18 4.89 14.06 0.54
C LEU A 18 3.41 13.72 0.76
N GLY A 19 2.55 14.73 0.70
CA GLY A 19 1.11 14.54 0.83
C GLY A 19 0.34 15.84 0.63
N ALA A 20 -1.00 15.75 0.68
CA ALA A 20 -1.89 16.91 0.49
C ALA A 20 -1.67 18.01 1.53
N LEU A 21 -1.31 17.64 2.76
CA LEU A 21 -0.86 18.57 3.78
C LEU A 21 0.64 18.82 3.61
N SER A 22 1.05 20.04 3.32
CA SER A 22 2.48 20.39 3.25
C SER A 22 3.05 20.40 4.67
N ILE A 23 3.94 19.45 4.99
CA ILE A 23 4.57 19.31 6.30
C ILE A 23 6.09 19.51 6.10
N PRO A 24 6.73 20.44 6.84
CA PRO A 24 8.17 20.62 6.75
C PRO A 24 8.93 19.33 7.08
N PRO A 25 10.02 19.00 6.36
CA PRO A 25 10.77 17.76 6.59
C PRO A 25 11.33 17.64 8.01
N GLY A 26 11.65 18.77 8.66
CA GLY A 26 12.04 18.79 10.07
C GLY A 26 10.94 18.29 11.01
N ASP A 27 9.68 18.60 10.71
CA ASP A 27 8.54 18.16 11.52
C ASP A 27 8.17 16.70 11.25
N VAL A 28 8.45 16.19 10.04
CA VAL A 28 8.35 14.75 9.75
C VAL A 28 9.32 13.95 10.62
N ILE A 29 10.58 14.41 10.72
CA ILE A 29 11.60 13.74 11.56
C ILE A 29 11.23 13.81 13.04
N LYS A 30 10.75 14.96 13.51
CA LYS A 30 10.26 15.12 14.89
C LYS A 30 9.10 14.17 15.19
N ALA A 31 8.09 14.09 14.32
CA ALA A 31 6.95 13.20 14.50
C ALA A 31 7.37 11.71 14.52
N LEU A 32 8.35 11.32 13.69
CA LEU A 32 8.90 9.96 13.68
C LEU A 32 9.75 9.63 14.91
N THR A 33 10.38 10.62 15.51
CA THR A 33 11.21 10.47 16.72
C THR A 33 10.42 10.69 18.02
N GLY A 34 9.10 10.87 17.93
CA GLY A 34 8.22 11.07 19.08
C GLY A 34 8.28 12.47 19.70
N GLN A 35 8.85 13.44 18.99
CA GLN A 35 8.86 14.83 19.42
C GLN A 35 7.54 15.52 19.05
N PRO A 36 6.98 16.35 19.94
CA PRO A 36 5.72 17.03 19.70
C PRO A 36 5.85 18.00 18.53
N THR A 37 5.00 17.82 17.53
CA THR A 37 4.89 18.69 16.34
C THR A 37 3.50 19.27 16.17
N GLY A 38 2.51 18.65 16.82
CA GLY A 38 1.14 19.13 16.89
C GLY A 38 0.16 18.01 16.54
N PRO A 39 -1.02 17.96 17.19
CA PRO A 39 -1.95 16.83 17.09
C PRO A 39 -2.34 16.47 15.66
N ARG A 40 -2.54 17.49 14.81
CA ARG A 40 -2.93 17.30 13.40
C ARG A 40 -1.82 16.73 12.53
N ILE A 41 -0.57 17.12 12.77
CA ILE A 41 0.59 16.65 12.00
C ILE A 41 0.87 15.19 12.38
N GLU A 42 0.85 14.91 13.68
CA GLU A 42 1.05 13.56 14.23
C GLU A 42 -0.02 12.59 13.71
N ASP A 43 -1.31 12.97 13.78
CA ASP A 43 -2.39 12.12 13.27
C ASP A 43 -2.28 11.83 11.77
N VAL A 44 -1.95 12.83 10.95
CA VAL A 44 -1.74 12.61 9.50
C VAL A 44 -0.56 11.66 9.23
N ILE A 45 0.54 11.80 9.95
CA ILE A 45 1.72 10.96 9.74
C ILE A 45 1.43 9.52 10.20
N TRP A 46 0.92 9.34 11.42
CA TRP A 46 0.74 8.03 12.05
C TRP A 46 -0.52 7.28 11.61
N SER A 47 -1.64 7.97 11.41
CA SER A 47 -2.92 7.33 11.06
C SER A 47 -3.15 7.20 9.57
N VAL A 48 -2.44 7.96 8.72
CA VAL A 48 -2.66 7.98 7.26
C VAL A 48 -1.41 7.61 6.47
N ARG A 49 -0.30 8.36 6.63
CA ARG A 49 0.87 8.22 5.73
C ARG A 49 1.69 6.97 5.99
N ILE A 50 1.94 6.64 7.26
CA ILE A 50 2.67 5.43 7.64
C ILE A 50 1.87 4.18 7.22
N PRO A 51 0.58 4.03 7.55
CA PRO A 51 -0.22 2.88 7.12
C PRO A 51 -0.29 2.75 5.59
N ARG A 52 -0.44 3.86 4.86
CA ARG A 52 -0.43 3.85 3.39
C ARG A 52 0.91 3.36 2.82
N THR A 53 2.03 3.85 3.35
CA THR A 53 3.37 3.41 2.92
C THR A 53 3.57 1.92 3.21
N ALA A 54 3.17 1.45 4.39
CA ALA A 54 3.25 0.04 4.77
C ALA A 54 2.40 -0.86 3.86
N LEU A 55 1.16 -0.46 3.55
CA LEU A 55 0.30 -1.17 2.60
C LEU A 55 0.91 -1.22 1.20
N GLY A 56 1.51 -0.12 0.73
CA GLY A 56 2.20 -0.09 -0.56
C GLY A 56 3.38 -1.06 -0.63
N LEU A 57 4.18 -1.14 0.45
CA LEU A 57 5.28 -2.10 0.56
C LEU A 57 4.78 -3.55 0.55
N ALA A 58 3.75 -3.85 1.36
CA ALA A 58 3.19 -5.20 1.44
C ALA A 58 2.58 -5.65 0.11
N ALA A 59 1.77 -4.79 -0.53
CA ALA A 59 1.17 -5.07 -1.84
C ALA A 59 2.24 -5.23 -2.92
N GLY A 60 3.24 -4.33 -2.98
CA GLY A 60 4.33 -4.42 -3.95
C GLY A 60 5.17 -5.70 -3.80
N ALA A 61 5.48 -6.08 -2.55
CA ALA A 61 6.19 -7.33 -2.28
C ALA A 61 5.37 -8.56 -2.67
N ALA A 62 4.08 -8.60 -2.34
CA ALA A 62 3.18 -9.68 -2.70
C ALA A 62 3.04 -9.83 -4.23
N LEU A 63 2.84 -8.72 -4.95
CA LEU A 63 2.75 -8.72 -6.41
C LEU A 63 4.08 -9.15 -7.07
N GLY A 64 5.22 -8.65 -6.58
CA GLY A 64 6.54 -9.05 -7.07
C GLY A 64 6.81 -10.54 -6.87
N LEU A 65 6.48 -11.09 -5.70
CA LEU A 65 6.59 -12.52 -5.42
C LEU A 65 5.65 -13.35 -6.30
N SER A 66 4.38 -12.94 -6.42
CA SER A 66 3.39 -13.61 -7.26
C SER A 66 3.82 -13.65 -8.73
N GLY A 67 4.36 -12.55 -9.25
CA GLY A 67 4.95 -12.48 -10.59
C GLY A 67 6.13 -13.43 -10.77
N CYS A 68 7.10 -13.42 -9.84
CA CYS A 68 8.22 -14.35 -9.87
C CYS A 68 7.77 -15.82 -9.88
N VAL A 69 6.80 -16.18 -9.04
CA VAL A 69 6.26 -17.54 -8.98
C VAL A 69 5.57 -17.91 -10.28
N MET A 70 4.75 -17.02 -10.83
CA MET A 70 4.02 -17.26 -12.08
C MET A 70 4.97 -17.43 -13.26
N GLN A 71 5.97 -16.55 -13.39
CA GLN A 71 7.00 -16.64 -14.42
C GLN A 71 7.82 -17.93 -14.32
N ALA A 72 8.17 -18.36 -13.10
CA ALA A 72 8.91 -19.60 -12.87
C ALA A 72 8.08 -20.85 -13.20
N LEU A 73 6.81 -20.90 -12.77
CA LEU A 73 5.91 -22.02 -12.99
C LEU A 73 5.60 -22.23 -14.48
N THR A 74 5.30 -21.13 -15.17
CA THR A 74 4.97 -21.14 -16.61
C THR A 74 6.20 -21.20 -17.50
N ARG A 75 7.39 -20.94 -16.95
CA ARG A 75 8.65 -20.73 -17.70
C ARG A 75 8.50 -19.68 -18.78
N ASN A 76 7.67 -18.66 -18.52
CA ASN A 76 7.39 -17.58 -19.45
C ASN A 76 7.60 -16.23 -18.73
N PRO A 77 8.59 -15.42 -19.13
CA PRO A 77 8.85 -14.12 -18.49
C PRO A 77 7.72 -13.11 -18.68
N LEU A 78 6.76 -13.38 -19.59
CA LEU A 78 5.57 -12.55 -19.81
C LEU A 78 4.36 -12.99 -18.97
N ALA A 79 4.48 -14.07 -18.19
CA ALA A 79 3.35 -14.55 -17.40
C ALA A 79 3.05 -13.59 -16.22
N ASP A 80 1.79 -13.20 -16.12
CA ASP A 80 1.27 -12.29 -15.11
C ASP A 80 0.37 -13.05 -14.12
N PRO A 81 0.46 -12.79 -12.81
CA PRO A 81 -0.36 -13.49 -11.81
C PRO A 81 -1.87 -13.26 -11.98
N GLY A 82 -2.29 -12.18 -12.65
CA GLY A 82 -3.68 -11.88 -12.96
C GLY A 82 -4.35 -12.87 -13.90
N ILE A 83 -3.59 -13.71 -14.62
CA ILE A 83 -4.13 -14.75 -15.51
C ILE A 83 -4.98 -15.79 -14.74
N LEU A 84 -4.74 -15.98 -13.44
CA LEU A 84 -5.54 -16.87 -12.59
C LEU A 84 -6.97 -16.35 -12.33
N GLY A 85 -7.28 -15.11 -12.71
CA GLY A 85 -8.61 -14.51 -12.53
C GLY A 85 -8.93 -14.05 -11.10
N VAL A 86 -7.99 -14.17 -10.16
CA VAL A 86 -8.18 -13.78 -8.74
C VAL A 86 -8.59 -12.32 -8.62
N SER A 87 -7.94 -11.41 -9.35
CA SER A 87 -8.28 -9.97 -9.33
C SER A 87 -9.68 -9.69 -9.90
N ALA A 88 -10.09 -10.42 -10.95
CA ALA A 88 -11.42 -10.28 -11.53
C ALA A 88 -12.50 -10.82 -10.58
N GLY A 89 -12.23 -11.94 -9.90
CA GLY A 89 -13.12 -12.51 -8.89
C GLY A 89 -13.29 -11.58 -7.67
N ALA A 90 -12.20 -11.03 -7.16
CA ALA A 90 -12.22 -10.03 -6.09
C ALA A 90 -13.04 -8.79 -6.47
N ALA A 91 -12.79 -8.22 -7.66
CA ALA A 91 -13.55 -7.07 -8.16
C ALA A 91 -15.04 -7.38 -8.30
N PHE A 92 -15.38 -8.56 -8.83
CA PHE A 92 -16.76 -9.02 -8.95
C PHE A 92 -17.46 -9.13 -7.59
N ALA A 93 -16.79 -9.73 -6.59
CA ALA A 93 -17.33 -9.86 -5.24
C ALA A 93 -17.56 -8.50 -4.57
N ILE A 94 -16.64 -7.54 -4.73
CA ILE A 94 -16.81 -6.17 -4.23
C ILE A 94 -18.03 -5.49 -4.89
N VAL A 95 -18.22 -5.65 -6.20
CA VAL A 95 -19.37 -5.07 -6.92
C VAL A 95 -20.70 -5.68 -6.44
N ILE A 96 -20.75 -6.99 -6.19
CA ILE A 96 -21.93 -7.63 -5.60
C ILE A 96 -22.17 -7.11 -4.18
N ALA A 97 -21.13 -7.03 -3.34
CA ALA A 97 -21.25 -6.53 -1.98
C ALA A 97 -21.80 -5.10 -1.95
N ALA A 98 -21.27 -4.22 -2.82
CA ALA A 98 -21.71 -2.84 -2.92
C ALA A 98 -23.12 -2.71 -3.52
N GLY A 99 -23.36 -3.33 -4.68
CA GLY A 99 -24.55 -3.11 -5.50
C GLY A 99 -25.77 -3.94 -5.09
N VAL A 100 -25.56 -5.15 -4.55
CA VAL A 100 -26.65 -6.08 -4.18
C VAL A 100 -26.84 -6.13 -2.68
N ALA A 101 -25.76 -6.30 -1.91
CA ALA A 101 -25.84 -6.39 -0.45
C ALA A 101 -25.91 -5.02 0.25
N GLY A 102 -25.73 -3.91 -0.50
CA GLY A 102 -25.80 -2.55 0.03
C GLY A 102 -24.68 -2.20 1.01
N ILE A 103 -23.57 -2.95 0.98
CA ILE A 103 -22.43 -2.71 1.86
C ILE A 103 -21.71 -1.48 1.35
N GLY A 104 -21.86 -0.34 2.03
CA GLY A 104 -21.24 0.93 1.62
C GLY A 104 -19.96 1.31 2.37
N SER A 105 -19.56 0.51 3.36
CA SER A 105 -18.42 0.84 4.22
C SER A 105 -17.11 0.25 3.69
N LEU A 106 -16.02 1.01 3.81
CA LEU A 106 -14.68 0.56 3.41
C LEU A 106 -14.29 -0.75 4.10
N PHE A 107 -14.55 -0.84 5.41
CA PHE A 107 -14.30 -2.07 6.19
C PHE A 107 -15.20 -3.24 5.77
N GLY A 108 -16.39 -2.96 5.26
CA GLY A 108 -17.26 -3.96 4.68
C GLY A 108 -16.66 -4.58 3.42
N TYR A 109 -16.08 -3.77 2.55
CA TYR A 109 -15.45 -4.25 1.31
C TYR A 109 -14.25 -5.16 1.54
N ILE A 110 -13.48 -4.97 2.62
CA ILE A 110 -12.27 -5.76 2.92
C ILE A 110 -12.58 -7.26 3.01
N TRP A 111 -13.77 -7.65 3.46
CA TRP A 111 -14.17 -9.06 3.59
C TRP A 111 -14.55 -9.72 2.26
N PHE A 112 -14.81 -8.92 1.22
CA PHE A 112 -15.22 -9.38 -0.11
C PHE A 112 -14.14 -9.14 -1.16
N ALA A 113 -12.97 -8.65 -0.76
CA ALA A 113 -11.81 -8.35 -1.61
C ALA A 113 -10.83 -9.52 -1.67
#